data_AF-A0A535HCZ8-F1
#
_entry.id   AF-A0A535HCZ8-F1
#
_cell.length_a   1.000
_cell.length_b   1.000
_cell.length_c   1.000
_cell.angle_alpha   90.00
_cell.angle_beta   90.00
_cell.angle_gamma   90.00
#
_symmetry.space_group_name_H-M   'P 1'
#
loop_
_entity.id
_entity.type
_entity.pdbx_description
1 polymer ?
#
loop_
_entity_poly.entity_id
_entity_poly.type
_entity_poly.pdbx_seq_one_letter_code
_entity_poly.pdbx_strand_id
1 'polypeptide(L)' 'QVLGTESTGGVLGEMALLDDLPRSATVTAVDDVTALLLPVWEFRAALRSYPDIAIKLLSVLSRRLRKAENRIHDH' A
#
# COMPACT_ATOMS: atom_id res chain seq x y z
N GLN A 1 8.90 15.55 2.01
CA GLN A 1 7.49 15.91 1.73
C GLN A 1 6.61 14.71 2.10
N VAL A 2 5.42 14.94 2.67
CA VAL A 2 4.46 13.85 2.96
C VAL A 2 3.78 13.43 1.65
N LEU A 3 3.83 12.14 1.32
CA LEU A 3 3.24 11.62 0.07
C LEU A 3 1.74 11.29 0.20
N GLY A 4 1.30 11.02 1.43
CA GLY A 4 -0.09 10.72 1.79
C GLY A 4 -0.18 10.32 3.26
N THR A 5 -1.41 10.18 3.74
CA THR A 5 -1.73 9.69 5.08
C THR A 5 -2.66 8.49 4.94
N GLU A 6 -2.46 7.48 5.78
CA GLU A 6 -3.31 6.29 5.85
C GLU A 6 -3.95 6.20 7.24
N SER A 7 -5.12 5.59 7.30
CA SER A 7 -5.88 5.36 8.53
C SER A 7 -6.25 3.88 8.67
N THR A 8 -7.01 3.52 9.72
CA THR A 8 -7.44 2.16 9.99
C THR A 8 -8.03 1.47 8.75
N GLY A 9 -7.57 0.25 8.49
CA GLY A 9 -7.93 -0.52 7.28
C GLY A 9 -7.05 -0.21 6.06
N GLY A 10 -6.14 0.75 6.15
CA GLY A 10 -5.11 1.01 5.16
C GLY A 10 -4.11 -0.14 5.06
N VAL A 11 -3.59 -0.36 3.84
CA VAL A 11 -2.53 -1.33 3.56
C VAL A 11 -1.27 -0.57 3.22
N LEU A 12 -0.14 -0.94 3.80
CA LEU A 12 1.12 -0.24 3.62
C LEU A 12 2.20 -1.19 3.12
N GLY A 13 3.07 -0.67 2.26
CA GLY A 13 4.24 -1.40 1.81
C GLY A 13 3.94 -2.54 0.83
N GLU A 14 2.74 -2.58 0.26
CA GLU A 14 2.30 -3.59 -0.70
C GLU A 14 3.05 -3.50 -2.03
N MET A 15 3.46 -2.29 -2.44
CA MET A 15 4.16 -2.08 -3.72
C MET A 15 5.42 -2.94 -3.81
N ALA A 16 6.31 -2.82 -2.83
CA ALA A 16 7.55 -3.59 -2.74
C ALA A 16 7.33 -5.13 -2.73
N LEU A 17 6.16 -5.59 -2.26
CA LEU A 17 5.84 -7.02 -2.26
C LEU A 17 5.34 -7.52 -3.63
N LEU A 18 4.80 -6.61 -4.45
CA LEU A 18 4.22 -6.87 -5.76
C LEU A 18 5.23 -6.69 -6.90
N ASP A 19 6.04 -5.63 -6.84
CA ASP A 19 7.00 -5.29 -7.90
C ASP A 19 8.44 -5.72 -7.61
N ASP A 20 8.71 -6.23 -6.41
CA ASP A 20 10.04 -6.65 -5.93
C ASP A 20 11.07 -5.51 -5.92
N LEU A 21 10.60 -4.25 -5.84
CA LEU A 21 11.45 -3.06 -5.73
C LEU A 21 11.62 -2.61 -4.27
N PRO A 22 12.63 -1.78 -3.96
CA PRO A 22 12.76 -1.15 -2.65
C PRO A 22 11.50 -0.39 -2.24
N ARG A 23 11.34 -0.14 -0.93
CA ARG A 23 10.23 0.66 -0.40
C ARG A 23 10.13 2.00 -1.14
N SER A 24 8.96 2.29 -1.70
CA SER A 24 8.69 3.54 -2.43
C SER A 24 8.67 4.77 -1.53
N ALA A 25 8.46 4.58 -0.22
CA ALA A 25 8.45 5.64 0.79
C ALA A 25 8.70 5.09 2.20
N THR A 26 9.09 5.99 3.10
CA THR A 26 9.09 5.75 4.55
C THR A 26 7.70 6.02 5.13
N VAL A 27 7.30 5.24 6.13
CA VAL A 27 6.09 5.48 6.92
C VAL A 27 6.50 5.94 8.32
N THR A 28 5.88 7.00 8.81
CA THR A 28 6.05 7.51 10.16
C THR A 28 4.69 7.51 10.85
N ALA A 29 4.60 6.95 12.05
CA ALA A 29 3.39 7.03 12.86
C ALA A 29 3.20 8.45 13.40
N VAL A 30 1.99 9.00 13.29
CA VAL A 30 1.65 10.33 13.81
C VAL A 30 1.06 10.26 15.22
N ASP A 31 0.57 9.08 15.60
CA ASP A 31 -0.02 8.71 16.87
C ASP A 31 0.29 7.22 17.19
N ASP A 32 -0.27 6.69 18.28
CA ASP A 32 -0.10 5.28 18.65
C ASP A 32 -0.80 4.37 17.63
N VAL A 33 -0.02 3.51 16.96
CA VAL A 33 -0.50 2.61 15.90
C VAL A 33 -0.35 1.15 16.32
N THR A 34 -1.41 0.37 16.15
CA THR A 34 -1.34 -1.10 16.10
C THR A 34 -1.53 -1.55 14.66
N ALA A 35 -0.60 -2.35 14.15
CA ALA A 35 -0.63 -2.87 12.79
C ALA A 35 -0.47 -4.39 12.76
N LEU A 36 -1.10 -5.02 11.77
CA LEU A 36 -0.88 -6.42 11.46
C LEU A 36 0.27 -6.55 10.47
N LEU A 37 1.25 -7.38 10.81
CA LEU A 37 2.36 -7.70 9.91
C LEU A 37 2.02 -8.95 9.11
N LEU A 38 2.03 -8.84 7.78
CA LEU A 38 1.90 -9.99 6.88
C LEU A 38 3.24 -10.24 6.16
N PRO A 39 3.93 -11.35 6.45
CA PRO A 39 5.17 -11.69 5.77
C PRO A 39 5.00 -11.89 4.26
N VAL A 40 6.05 -11.67 3.48
CA VAL A 40 6.00 -11.74 2.01
C VAL A 40 5.54 -13.11 1.49
N TRP A 41 5.96 -14.20 2.13
CA TRP A 41 5.57 -15.55 1.71
C TRP A 41 4.09 -15.82 1.96
N GLU A 42 3.54 -15.35 3.08
CA GLU A 42 2.11 -15.44 3.40
C GLU A 42 1.29 -14.54 2.50
N PHE A 43 1.75 -13.33 2.20
CA PHE A 43 1.12 -12.44 1.23
C PHE A 43 1.02 -13.10 -0.14
N ARG A 44 2.13 -13.64 -0.66
CA ARG A 44 2.15 -14.32 -1.96
C ARG A 44 1.27 -15.58 -1.95
N ALA A 45 1.21 -16.32 -0.85
CA ALA A 45 0.31 -17.45 -0.70
C ALA A 45 -1.17 -17.00 -0.70
N ALA A 46 -1.51 -15.95 0.05
CA ALA A 46 -2.85 -15.40 0.13
C ALA A 46 -3.37 -14.91 -1.23
N LEU A 47 -2.52 -14.27 -2.05
CA LEU A 47 -2.90 -13.87 -3.41
C LEU A 47 -3.26 -15.06 -4.31
N ARG A 48 -2.57 -16.20 -4.16
CA ARG A 48 -2.86 -17.42 -4.93
C ARG A 48 -4.12 -18.12 -4.43
N SER A 49 -4.31 -18.19 -3.12
CA SER A 49 -5.45 -18.86 -2.50
C SER A 49 -6.74 -18.05 -2.57
N TYR A 50 -6.65 -16.72 -2.58
CA TYR A 50 -7.78 -15.79 -2.55
C TYR A 50 -7.59 -14.65 -3.57
N PRO A 51 -7.85 -14.90 -4.86
CA PRO A 51 -7.63 -13.92 -5.94
C PRO A 51 -8.35 -12.57 -5.74
N ASP A 52 -9.48 -12.54 -5.03
CA ASP A 52 -10.20 -11.31 -4.70
C ASP A 52 -9.34 -10.30 -3.90
N ILE A 53 -8.34 -10.79 -3.15
CA ILE A 53 -7.38 -9.92 -2.46
C ILE A 53 -6.57 -9.11 -3.48
N ALA A 54 -6.14 -9.73 -4.59
CA ALA A 54 -5.41 -9.05 -5.65
C ALA A 54 -6.25 -7.93 -6.27
N ILE A 55 -7.53 -8.20 -6.55
CA ILE A 55 -8.47 -7.20 -7.11
C ILE A 55 -8.64 -6.00 -6.17
N LYS A 56 -8.78 -6.26 -4.86
CA LYS A 56 -8.85 -5.20 -3.84
C LYS A 56 -7.56 -4.38 -3.78
N LEU A 57 -6.40 -5.00 -3.88
CA LEU A 57 -5.11 -4.30 -3.93
C LEU A 57 -4.96 -3.44 -5.17
N LEU A 58 -5.33 -3.94 -6.35
CA LEU A 58 -5.34 -3.15 -7.58
C LEU A 58 -6.22 -1.90 -7.43
N SER A 59 -7.36 -2.03 -6.77
CA SER A 59 -8.24 -0.89 -6.47
C SER A 59 -7.58 0.14 -5.54
N VAL A 60 -6.82 -0.31 -4.53
CA VAL A 60 -6.03 0.57 -3.65
C VAL A 60 -4.96 1.31 -4.44
N LEU A 61 -4.14 0.58 -5.21
CA LEU A 61 -3.06 1.16 -6.02
C LEU A 61 -3.60 2.14 -7.06
N SER A 62 -4.71 1.82 -7.72
CA SER A 62 -5.36 2.71 -8.70
C SER A 62 -5.82 4.03 -8.06
N ARG A 63 -6.36 3.99 -6.83
CA ARG A 63 -6.71 5.23 -6.09
C ARG A 63 -5.47 6.03 -5.70
N ARG A 64 -4.38 5.37 -5.30
CA ARG A 64 -3.11 6.04 -4.96
C ARG A 64 -2.49 6.72 -6.16
N LEU A 65 -2.48 6.06 -7.32
CA LEU A 65 -1.98 6.63 -8.57
C LEU A 65 -2.73 7.92 -8.93
N ARG A 66 -4.08 7.90 -8.94
CA ARG A 66 -4.88 9.11 -9.19
C ARG A 66 -4.58 10.24 -8.21
N LYS A 67 -4.41 9.94 -6.92
CA LYS A 67 -4.04 10.95 -5.92
C LYS A 67 -2.65 11.53 -6.20
N ALA A 68 -1.69 10.71 -6.64
CA ALA A 68 -0.35 11.15 -6.98
C ALA A 68 -0.34 12.03 -8.25
N GLU A 69 -1.09 11.64 -9.28
CA GLU A 69 -1.25 12.41 -10.52
C GLU A 69 -1.88 13.79 -10.26
N ASN A 70 -2.92 13.86 -9.41
CA ASN A 70 -3.53 15.13 -9.05
C ASN A 70 -2.55 16.08 -8.35
N ARG A 71 -1.68 15.55 -7.47
CA ARG A 71 -0.65 16.35 -6.79
C ARG A 71 0.39 16.93 -7.75
N ILE A 72 0.62 16.29 -8.89
CA ILE A 72 1.53 16.80 -9.92
C ILE A 72 0.87 17.94 -10.69
N HIS A 73 -0.44 17.89 -10.93
CA HIS A 73 -1.19 18.94 -11.63
C HIS A 73 -1.44 20.19 -10.79
N ASP A 74 -1.48 20.06 -9.46
CA ASP A 74 -1.68 21.20 -8.53
C ASP A 74 -0.38 22.00 -8.25
N HIS A 75 0.73 21.62 -8.90
CA HIS A 75 2.04 22.30 -8.83
C HIS A 75 2.42 22.89 -10.18
#